data_AF-A0AA90EVP2-F1
#
_entry.id   AF-A0AA90EVP2-F1
#
_cell.length_a   1.000
_cell.length_b   1.000
_cell.length_c   1.000
_cell.angle_alpha   90.00
_cell.angle_beta   90.00
_cell.angle_gamma   90.00
#
_symmetry.space_group_name_H-M   'P 1'
#
loop_
_entity.id
_entity.type
_entity.pdbx_description
1 polymer ?
#
loop_
_entity_poly.entity_id
_entity_poly.type
_entity_poly.pdbx_seq_one_letter_code
_entity_poly.pdbx_strand_id
1 'polypeptide(L)'
;MEDNYDIFEELSDFLDGTFHQDMGSPEQALNEFISESSKECLAFTIQFCQEFLNNDISDQEKEDFIKSHCEIYFPAIGLTPIQWLKSVIEQINEAI
;
A
#
# COMPACT_ATOMS: atom_id res chain seq x y z
N MET A 1 8.43 -20.49 11.67
CA MET A 1 9.46 -19.49 11.36
C MET A 1 8.71 -18.19 11.45
N GLU A 2 8.94 -17.41 12.51
CA GLU A 2 8.47 -16.04 12.53
C GLU A 2 9.49 -15.32 11.65
N ASP A 3 9.27 -15.38 10.34
CA ASP A 3 10.07 -14.61 9.41
C ASP A 3 9.81 -13.16 9.79
N ASN A 4 10.81 -12.55 10.43
CA ASN A 4 10.74 -11.20 10.94
C ASN A 4 10.91 -10.25 9.75
N TYR A 5 9.88 -10.19 8.90
CA TYR A 5 9.83 -9.29 7.77
C TYR A 5 9.85 -7.85 8.29
N ASP A 6 10.69 -7.01 7.69
CA ASP A 6 10.65 -5.59 7.99
C ASP A 6 9.40 -5.01 7.32
N ILE A 7 8.40 -4.67 8.13
CA ILE A 7 7.12 -4.10 7.68
C ILE A 7 7.33 -2.90 6.76
N PHE A 8 8.40 -2.11 6.98
CA PHE A 8 8.71 -0.98 6.14
C PHE A 8 9.25 -1.41 4.78
N GLU A 9 10.10 -2.44 4.72
CA GLU A 9 10.64 -2.99 3.47
C GLU A 9 9.53 -3.60 2.60
N GLU A 10 8.67 -4.44 3.19
CA GLU A 10 7.56 -5.07 2.47
C GLU A 10 6.55 -4.03 1.96
N LEU A 11 6.25 -3.01 2.77
CA LEU A 11 5.36 -1.94 2.34
C LEU A 11 6.00 -1.08 1.26
N SER A 12 7.29 -0.74 1.36
CA SER A 12 7.97 0.02 0.30
C SER A 12 8.00 -0.76 -1.01
N ASP A 13 8.31 -2.06 -0.97
CA ASP A 13 8.38 -2.90 -2.17
C ASP A 13 7.02 -2.98 -2.88
N PHE A 14 5.94 -3.13 -2.12
CA PHE A 14 4.59 -3.08 -2.67
C PHE A 14 4.26 -1.71 -3.29
N LEU A 15 4.55 -0.63 -2.58
CA LEU A 15 4.20 0.72 -3.03
C LEU A 15 5.02 1.12 -4.26
N ASP A 16 6.35 0.91 -4.24
CA ASP A 16 7.26 1.21 -5.34
C ASP A 16 7.00 0.30 -6.55
N GLY A 17 6.68 -0.96 -6.31
CA GLY A 17 6.40 -1.94 -7.36
C GLY A 17 5.05 -1.73 -8.04
N THR A 18 4.04 -1.24 -7.32
CA THR A 18 2.67 -1.10 -7.84
C THR A 18 2.41 0.33 -8.34
N PHE A 19 2.78 1.33 -7.55
CA PHE A 19 2.41 2.72 -7.79
C PHE A 19 3.58 3.54 -8.32
N HIS A 20 4.32 2.97 -9.29
CA HIS A 20 5.44 3.62 -9.95
C HIS A 20 5.00 4.66 -11.00
N GLN A 21 5.94 5.49 -11.46
CA GLN A 21 5.69 6.56 -12.44
C GLN A 21 4.98 6.12 -13.73
N ASP A 22 5.17 4.86 -14.16
CA ASP A 22 4.58 4.29 -15.38
C ASP A 22 3.23 3.56 -15.16
N MET A 23 2.61 3.68 -13.98
CA MET A 23 1.42 2.90 -13.58
C MET A 23 0.11 3.25 -14.32
N GLY A 24 0.11 4.31 -15.13
CA GLY A 24 -1.11 4.87 -15.72
C GLY A 24 -1.96 5.62 -14.70
N SER A 25 -2.75 4.91 -13.89
CA SER A 25 -3.53 5.49 -12.79
C SER A 25 -3.51 4.61 -11.54
N PRO A 26 -3.67 5.17 -10.33
CA PRO A 26 -3.63 4.37 -9.09
C PRO A 26 -4.68 3.25 -9.06
N GLU A 27 -5.86 3.48 -9.63
CA GLU A 27 -6.93 2.47 -9.70
C GLU A 27 -6.56 1.33 -10.66
N GLN A 28 -5.98 1.65 -11.82
CA GLN A 28 -5.53 0.62 -12.77
C GLN A 28 -4.40 -0.21 -12.18
N ALA A 29 -3.40 0.45 -11.58
CA ALA A 29 -2.27 -0.19 -10.93
C ALA A 29 -2.70 -1.19 -9.85
N LEU A 30 -3.64 -0.78 -8.98
CA LEU A 30 -4.16 -1.65 -7.93
C LEU A 30 -4.94 -2.84 -8.51
N ASN A 31 -5.75 -2.61 -9.55
CA ASN A 31 -6.50 -3.68 -10.20
C ASN A 31 -5.56 -4.70 -10.88
N GLU A 32 -4.49 -4.24 -11.51
CA GLU A 32 -3.44 -5.10 -12.08
C GLU A 32 -2.80 -5.95 -10.99
N PHE A 33 -2.33 -5.33 -9.90
CA PHE A 33 -1.77 -6.02 -8.75
C PHE A 33 -2.71 -7.09 -8.18
N ILE A 34 -3.99 -6.75 -7.97
CA ILE A 34 -5.01 -7.68 -7.47
C ILE A 34 -5.21 -8.86 -8.42
N SER A 35 -5.20 -8.60 -9.74
CA SER A 35 -5.45 -9.64 -10.75
C SER A 35 -4.27 -10.60 -10.95
N GLU A 36 -3.04 -10.12 -10.73
CA GLU A 36 -1.81 -10.88 -10.97
C GLU A 36 -1.31 -11.62 -9.73
N SER A 37 -1.70 -11.15 -8.54
CA SER A 37 -1.25 -11.70 -7.26
C SER A 37 -2.06 -12.93 -6.80
N SER A 38 -1.42 -13.80 -6.03
CA SER A 38 -2.11 -14.89 -5.35
C SER A 38 -2.91 -14.36 -4.15
N LYS A 39 -3.97 -15.06 -3.73
CA LYS A 39 -4.72 -14.71 -2.51
C LYS A 39 -3.84 -14.65 -1.26
N GLU A 40 -2.80 -15.47 -1.20
CA GLU A 40 -1.81 -15.47 -0.10
C GLU A 40 -0.99 -14.17 -0.11
N CYS A 41 -0.54 -13.73 -1.29
CA CYS A 41 0.15 -12.45 -1.45
C CYS A 41 -0.76 -11.28 -1.07
N LEU A 42 -2.01 -11.26 -1.54
CA LEU A 42 -2.98 -10.22 -1.19
C LEU A 42 -3.25 -10.15 0.32
N ALA A 43 -3.41 -11.29 0.98
CA ALA A 43 -3.59 -11.35 2.43
C ALA A 43 -2.35 -10.84 3.18
N PHE A 44 -1.16 -11.17 2.71
CA PHE A 44 0.10 -10.69 3.26
C PHE A 44 0.24 -9.16 3.08
N THR A 45 -0.14 -8.62 1.92
CA THR A 45 -0.19 -7.18 1.65
C THR A 45 -1.10 -6.43 2.59
N ILE A 46 -2.31 -6.96 2.82
CA ILE A 46 -3.22 -6.40 3.82
C ILE A 46 -2.56 -6.39 5.21
N GLN A 47 -1.90 -7.48 5.59
CA GLN A 47 -1.28 -7.62 6.91
C GLN A 47 -0.23 -6.53 7.16
N PHE A 48 0.79 -6.38 6.30
CA PHE A 48 1.83 -5.39 6.54
C PHE A 48 1.32 -3.94 6.41
N CYS A 49 0.33 -3.68 5.53
CA CYS A 49 -0.30 -2.36 5.46
C CYS A 49 -1.01 -2.02 6.79
N GLN A 50 -1.71 -2.99 7.39
CA GLN A 50 -2.36 -2.81 8.69
C GLN A 50 -1.35 -2.66 9.82
N GLU A 51 -0.29 -3.46 9.85
CA GLU A 51 0.77 -3.37 10.86
C GLU A 51 1.48 -2.01 10.80
N PHE A 52 1.80 -1.53 9.60
CA PHE A 52 2.36 -0.19 9.39
C PHE A 52 1.41 0.91 9.90
N LEU A 53 0.12 0.83 9.58
CA LEU A 53 -0.86 1.83 10.01
C LEU A 53 -1.07 1.85 11.54
N ASN A 54 -0.83 0.72 12.22
CA ASN A 54 -1.02 0.58 13.65
C ASN A 54 0.27 0.72 14.47
N ASN A 55 1.42 0.96 13.83
CA ASN A 55 2.69 1.14 14.53
C ASN A 55 2.77 2.49 15.28
N ASP A 56 3.82 2.64 16.10
CA ASP A 56 3.99 3.78 17.03
C ASP A 56 4.57 5.06 16.40
N ILE A 57 4.89 5.08 15.10
CA ILE A 57 5.37 6.32 14.45
C ILE A 57 4.23 7.32 14.25
N SER A 58 4.54 8.61 14.15
CA SER A 58 3.51 9.64 14.00
C SER A 58 2.76 9.55 12.67
N ASP A 59 1.53 10.07 12.62
CA ASP A 59 0.75 10.15 11.37
C ASP A 59 1.52 10.93 10.29
N GLN A 60 2.28 11.96 10.67
CA GLN A 60 3.12 12.70 9.72
C GLN A 60 4.22 11.82 9.13
N GLU A 61 4.93 11.05 9.96
CA GLU A 61 5.95 10.10 9.49
C GLU A 61 5.34 9.02 8.59
N LYS A 62 4.14 8.52 8.92
CA LYS A 62 3.41 7.57 8.08
C LYS A 62 3.06 8.17 6.72
N GLU A 63 2.52 9.39 6.72
CA GLU A 63 2.18 10.07 5.48
C GLU A 63 3.39 10.35 4.60
N ASP A 64 4.50 10.76 5.19
CA ASP A 64 5.74 11.05 4.47
C ASP A 64 6.37 9.78 3.91
N PHE A 65 6.33 8.68 4.66
CA PHE A 65 6.78 7.37 4.19
C PHE A 65 5.96 6.89 2.99
N ILE A 66 4.63 6.98 3.03
CA ILE A 66 3.79 6.56 1.90
C ILE A 66 4.10 7.42 0.67
N LYS A 67 4.19 8.76 0.84
CA LYS A 67 4.53 9.68 -0.25
C LYS A 67 5.90 9.41 -0.87
N SER A 68 6.87 8.93 -0.09
CA SER A 68 8.22 8.68 -0.61
C SER A 68 8.37 7.39 -1.41
N HIS A 69 7.37 6.50 -1.36
CA HIS A 69 7.40 5.19 -2.02
C HIS A 69 6.24 4.99 -3.01
N CYS A 70 5.54 6.07 -3.40
CA CYS A 70 4.54 5.98 -4.47
C CYS A 70 4.51 7.27 -5.29
N GLU A 71 4.31 7.11 -6.60
CA GLU A 71 4.21 8.23 -7.54
C GLU A 71 2.75 8.70 -7.68
N ILE A 72 2.10 8.93 -6.53
CA ILE A 72 0.70 9.32 -6.44
C ILE A 72 0.55 10.80 -6.11
N TYR A 73 -0.20 11.51 -6.96
CA TYR A 73 -0.60 12.89 -6.67
C TYR A 73 -1.87 12.95 -5.79
N PHE A 74 -1.69 12.77 -4.48
CA PHE A 74 -2.76 12.78 -3.47
C PHE A 74 -3.74 13.97 -3.55
N PRO A 75 -3.33 15.21 -3.87
CA PRO A 75 -4.28 16.32 -4.02
C PRO A 75 -5.35 16.09 -5.09
N ALA A 76 -5.08 15.31 -6.15
CA ALA A 76 -6.09 14.96 -7.15
C ALA A 76 -7.06 13.87 -6.68
N ILE A 77 -6.63 13.02 -5.75
CA ILE A 77 -7.45 11.95 -5.15
C ILE A 77 -8.36 12.52 -4.05
N GLY A 78 -7.94 13.60 -3.39
CA GLY A 78 -8.71 14.21 -2.30
C GLY A 78 -8.64 13.42 -0.99
N LEU A 79 -7.68 12.50 -0.87
CA LEU A 79 -7.40 11.71 0.32
C LEU A 79 -5.99 12.02 0.83
N THR A 80 -5.79 11.94 2.14
CA THR A 80 -4.42 11.86 2.68
C THR A 80 -3.80 10.49 2.36
N PRO A 81 -2.47 10.35 2.38
CA PRO A 81 -1.83 9.05 2.11
C PRO A 81 -2.33 7.92 3.02
N ILE A 82 -2.55 8.20 4.30
CA ILE A 82 -3.11 7.24 5.25
C ILE A 82 -4.54 6.84 4.86
N GLN A 83 -5.38 7.81 4.50
CA GLN A 83 -6.76 7.53 4.08
C GLN A 83 -6.81 6.71 2.79
N TRP A 84 -5.93 7.04 1.85
CA TRP A 84 -5.77 6.29 0.61
C TRP A 84 -5.30 4.86 0.87
N LEU A 85 -4.28 4.65 1.71
CA LEU A 85 -3.79 3.30 2.03
C LEU A 85 -4.88 2.45 2.71
N LYS A 86 -5.73 3.05 3.55
CA LYS A 86 -6.90 2.36 4.10
C LYS A 86 -7.89 1.92 3.01
N SER A 87 -8.14 2.77 2.03
CA SER A 87 -8.98 2.43 0.87
C SER A 87 -8.36 1.33 0.00
N VAL A 88 -7.04 1.29 -0.14
CA VAL A 88 -6.33 0.20 -0.83
C VAL A 88 -6.56 -1.13 -0.10
N ILE A 89 -6.41 -1.15 1.23
CA ILE A 89 -6.68 -2.35 2.04
C ILE A 89 -8.12 -2.84 1.84
N GLU A 90 -9.10 -1.94 1.86
CA GLU A 90 -10.51 -2.27 1.64
C GLU A 90 -10.73 -2.93 0.27
N GLN A 91 -10.17 -2.33 -0.79
CA GLN A 91 -10.28 -2.86 -2.16
C GLN A 91 -9.62 -4.23 -2.33
N ILE A 92 -8.42 -4.44 -1.78
CA ILE A 92 -7.76 -5.75 -1.80
C ILE A 92 -8.61 -6.78 -1.05
N ASN A 93 -9.15 -6.40 0.11
CA ASN A 93 -9.96 -7.29 0.93
C ASN A 93 -11.30 -7.69 0.26
N GLU A 94 -11.89 -6.82 -0.55
CA GLU A 94 -13.08 -7.13 -1.36
C GLU A 94 -12.80 -8.13 -2.49
N ALA A 95 -11.54 -8.28 -2.91
CA ALA A 95 -11.13 -9.16 -3.99
C ALA A 95 -10.76 -10.59 -3.55
N ILE A 96 -10.69 -10.86 -2.24
CA ILE A 96 -10.25 -12.15 -1.66
C ILE A 96 -11.44 -13.09 -1.41
#